data_AF-A0A531CS45-F1
#
_entry.id   AF-A0A531CS45-F1
#
_cell.length_a   1.000
_cell.length_b   1.000
_cell.length_c   1.000
_cell.angle_alpha   90.00
_cell.angle_beta   90.00
_cell.angle_gamma   90.00
#
_symmetry.space_group_name_H-M   'P 1'
#
loop_
_entity.id
_entity.type
_entity.pdbx_description
1 polymer ?
#
loop_
_entity_poly.entity_id
_entity_poly.type
_entity_poly.pdbx_seq_one_letter_code
_entity_poly.pdbx_strand_id
1 'polypeptide(L)'
;VQEAALVSPPKRLSRAAPAMLASPVTRYAFRDAKPINFGRSSPRHLAVHGVDVSRWQGNINWGKLRAQGANFAYIKATDGGDHLDPMFMKNWRNADAAGLKRGAYHFFY
;
A
#
# COMPACT_ATOMS: atom_id res chain seq x y z
N VAL A 1 -46.63 -9.28 -39.74
CA VAL A 1 -45.77 -10.20 -38.98
C VAL A 1 -44.36 -9.65 -38.99
N GLN A 2 -43.78 -9.51 -37.81
CA GLN A 2 -42.49 -8.89 -37.53
C GLN A 2 -41.51 -10.00 -37.18
N GLU A 3 -40.28 -9.96 -37.68
CA GLU A 3 -39.20 -10.79 -37.14
C GLU A 3 -37.97 -9.91 -36.89
N ALA A 4 -37.58 -9.90 -35.63
CA ALA A 4 -36.49 -9.16 -35.04
C ALA A 4 -35.23 -10.04 -35.03
N ALA A 5 -34.10 -9.54 -35.51
CA ALA A 5 -32.79 -10.08 -35.17
C ALA A 5 -32.14 -9.15 -34.16
N LEU A 6 -32.27 -9.54 -32.89
CA LEU A 6 -31.74 -8.87 -31.71
C LEU A 6 -30.20 -8.92 -31.71
N VAL A 7 -29.57 -7.76 -31.90
CA VAL A 7 -28.19 -7.53 -31.48
C VAL A 7 -28.17 -7.61 -29.95
N SER A 8 -27.56 -8.66 -29.41
CA SER A 8 -27.38 -8.81 -27.97
C SER A 8 -26.51 -7.67 -27.42
N PRO A 9 -26.91 -6.97 -26.33
CA PRO A 9 -26.04 -5.98 -25.72
C PRO A 9 -24.81 -6.65 -25.09
N PRO A 10 -23.67 -5.94 -24.97
CA PRO A 10 -22.47 -6.52 -24.39
C PRO A 10 -22.75 -6.99 -22.96
N LYS A 11 -22.47 -8.27 -22.72
CA LYS A 11 -22.54 -8.91 -21.41
C LYS A 11 -21.65 -8.11 -20.45
N ARG A 12 -22.28 -7.31 -19.57
CA ARG A 12 -21.56 -6.57 -18.54
C ARG A 12 -20.82 -7.60 -17.70
N LEU A 13 -19.50 -7.66 -17.80
CA LEU A 13 -18.68 -8.54 -16.99
C LEU A 13 -18.74 -8.05 -15.55
N SER A 14 -19.74 -8.53 -14.81
CA SER A 14 -19.74 -8.49 -13.34
C SER A 14 -18.65 -9.43 -12.88
N ARG A 15 -17.41 -8.94 -12.82
CA ARG A 15 -16.35 -9.64 -12.08
C ARG A 15 -16.42 -9.12 -10.65
N ALA A 16 -17.34 -9.69 -9.87
CA ALA A 16 -17.22 -9.64 -8.42
C ALA A 16 -15.83 -10.22 -8.09
N ALA A 17 -14.87 -9.34 -7.80
CA ALA A 17 -13.58 -9.75 -7.29
C ALA A 17 -13.85 -10.47 -5.95
N PRO A 18 -13.23 -11.64 -5.71
CA PRO A 18 -13.42 -12.32 -4.43
C PRO A 18 -13.08 -11.35 -3.30
N ALA A 19 -13.93 -11.31 -2.26
CA ALA A 19 -13.83 -10.41 -1.11
C ALA A 19 -12.45 -10.43 -0.40
N MET A 20 -11.61 -11.42 -0.72
CA MET A 20 -10.20 -11.53 -0.33
C MET A 20 -9.27 -10.45 -0.93
N LEU A 21 -9.66 -9.74 -2.00
CA LEU A 21 -8.77 -8.82 -2.73
C LEU A 21 -8.89 -7.34 -2.35
N ALA A 22 -9.91 -6.92 -1.60
CA ALA A 22 -10.16 -5.50 -1.35
C ALA A 22 -10.27 -5.22 0.16
N SER A 23 -9.15 -5.25 0.87
CA SER A 23 -9.09 -4.52 2.13
C SER A 23 -9.49 -3.07 1.84
N PRO A 24 -10.49 -2.50 2.53
CA PRO A 24 -10.93 -1.14 2.26
C PRO A 24 -9.76 -0.18 2.46
N VAL A 25 -9.53 0.67 1.45
CA VAL A 25 -8.53 1.73 1.52
C VAL A 25 -8.94 2.67 2.65
N THR A 26 -8.11 2.76 3.68
CA THR A 26 -8.33 3.70 4.78
C THR A 26 -7.75 5.04 4.38
N ARG A 27 -8.58 6.09 4.53
CA ARG A 27 -8.19 7.46 4.19
C ARG A 27 -6.95 7.86 5.00
N TYR A 28 -6.02 8.50 4.31
CA TYR A 28 -4.80 9.04 4.89
C TYR A 28 -5.11 10.11 5.93
N ALA A 29 -4.58 9.93 7.14
CA ALA A 29 -4.73 10.84 8.28
C ALA A 29 -3.40 11.06 9.04
N PHE A 30 -2.26 10.64 8.49
CA PHE A 30 -0.94 10.96 9.04
C PHE A 30 -0.32 12.17 8.31
N ARG A 31 0.82 12.68 8.80
CA ARG A 31 1.52 13.82 8.20
C ARG A 31 2.97 13.44 7.93
N ASP A 32 3.52 13.96 6.83
CA ASP A 32 4.95 13.85 6.56
C ASP A 32 5.75 14.68 7.56
N ALA A 33 6.81 14.11 8.11
CA ALA A 33 7.71 14.82 9.03
C ALA A 33 8.50 15.94 8.31
N LYS A 34 8.79 15.75 7.02
CA LYS A 34 9.45 16.73 6.14
C LYS A 34 8.65 16.88 4.85
N PRO A 35 7.58 17.70 4.85
CA PRO A 35 6.72 17.85 3.68
C PRO A 35 7.49 18.51 2.53
N ILE A 36 7.41 17.92 1.35
CA ILE A 36 7.93 18.50 0.10
C ILE A 36 6.82 19.33 -0.55
N ASN A 37 7.20 20.49 -1.11
CA ASN A 37 6.28 21.27 -1.94
C ASN A 37 6.20 20.65 -3.34
N PHE A 38 5.09 19.99 -3.65
CA PHE A 38 4.85 19.38 -4.96
C PHE A 38 4.19 20.32 -5.98
N GLY A 39 3.95 21.59 -5.62
CA GLY A 39 3.20 22.53 -6.45
C GLY A 39 1.73 22.12 -6.61
N ARG A 40 1.20 22.20 -7.83
CA ARG A 40 -0.24 21.98 -8.12
C ARG A 40 -0.67 20.51 -8.02
N SER A 41 0.25 19.57 -8.19
CA SER A 41 -0.04 18.12 -8.16
C SER A 41 0.62 17.49 -6.95
N SER A 42 -0.15 17.15 -5.92
CA SER A 42 0.37 16.56 -4.69
C SER A 42 -0.03 15.08 -4.53
N PRO A 43 0.89 14.20 -4.07
CA PRO A 43 0.54 12.84 -3.68
C PRO A 43 -0.60 12.76 -2.65
N ARG A 44 -0.80 13.82 -1.85
CA ARG A 44 -1.89 13.92 -0.85
C ARG A 44 -3.29 13.80 -1.46
N HIS A 45 -3.43 14.04 -2.76
CA HIS A 45 -4.71 13.93 -3.46
C HIS A 45 -5.01 12.50 -3.93
N LEU A 46 -4.03 11.59 -3.85
CA LEU A 46 -4.21 10.19 -4.25
C LEU A 46 -4.92 9.40 -3.14
N ALA A 47 -5.73 8.40 -3.51
CA ALA A 47 -6.53 7.66 -2.53
C ALA A 47 -5.70 6.76 -1.61
N VAL A 48 -4.61 6.18 -2.14
CA VAL A 48 -3.82 5.15 -1.44
C VAL A 48 -2.51 5.75 -0.99
N HIS A 49 -2.26 5.64 0.32
CA HIS A 49 -1.02 6.07 0.95
C HIS A 49 -0.38 4.91 1.70
N GLY A 50 0.94 4.97 1.84
CA GLY A 50 1.74 3.99 2.56
C GLY A 50 2.99 4.63 3.13
N VAL A 51 3.85 3.78 3.69
CA VAL A 51 5.13 4.19 4.28
C VAL A 51 6.28 3.42 3.65
N ASP A 52 7.48 3.99 3.67
CA ASP A 52 8.71 3.22 3.66
C ASP A 52 9.29 3.20 5.07
N VAL A 53 9.88 2.07 5.47
CA VAL A 53 10.52 1.92 6.78
C VAL A 53 11.80 1.07 6.68
N SER A 54 12.65 1.23 7.69
CA SER A 54 13.91 0.53 7.88
C SER A 54 14.20 0.44 9.39
N ARG A 55 15.42 0.03 9.76
CA ARG A 55 15.91 0.15 11.15
C ARG A 55 15.80 1.56 11.75
N TRP A 56 15.85 2.61 10.93
CA TRP A 56 15.92 3.99 11.40
C TRP A 56 14.64 4.50 12.09
N GLN A 57 13.50 3.86 11.83
CA GLN A 57 12.24 4.20 12.49
C GLN A 57 12.12 3.58 13.90
N GLY A 58 13.01 2.65 14.28
CA GLY A 58 12.94 1.97 15.57
C GLY A 58 11.66 1.15 15.74
N ASN A 59 11.05 1.22 16.93
CA ASN A 59 9.81 0.50 17.22
C ASN A 59 8.59 1.26 16.68
N ILE A 60 7.89 0.65 15.74
CA ILE A 60 6.70 1.21 15.10
C ILE A 60 5.43 0.62 15.73
N ASN A 61 4.45 1.47 16.04
CA ASN A 61 3.10 1.02 16.37
C ASN A 61 2.31 0.78 15.07
N TRP A 62 2.37 -0.44 14.56
CA TRP A 62 1.77 -0.83 13.28
C TRP A 62 0.25 -0.76 13.25
N GLY A 63 -0.42 -1.07 14.36
CA GLY A 63 -1.88 -0.95 14.47
C GLY A 63 -2.34 0.52 14.37
N LYS A 64 -1.66 1.42 15.07
CA LYS A 64 -1.90 2.87 14.95
C LYS A 64 -1.62 3.35 13.52
N LEU A 65 -0.54 2.89 12.91
CA LEU A 65 -0.18 3.27 11.54
C LEU A 65 -1.24 2.82 10.51
N ARG A 66 -1.74 1.57 10.63
CA ARG A 66 -2.86 1.06 9.83
C ARG A 66 -4.12 1.92 10.03
N ALA A 67 -4.47 2.22 11.28
CA ALA A 67 -5.65 3.00 11.64
C ALA A 67 -5.58 4.45 11.12
N GLN A 68 -4.38 5.02 11.03
CA GLN A 68 -4.14 6.36 10.47
C GLN A 68 -4.10 6.40 8.94
N GLY A 69 -4.35 5.28 8.25
CA GLY A 69 -4.50 5.25 6.80
C GLY A 69 -3.25 4.83 6.04
N ALA A 70 -2.29 4.17 6.67
CA ALA A 70 -1.27 3.43 5.92
C ALA A 70 -1.88 2.15 5.36
N ASN A 71 -1.92 2.03 4.04
CA ASN A 71 -2.52 0.90 3.32
C ASN A 71 -1.46 -0.11 2.87
N PHE A 72 -0.21 0.34 2.72
CA PHE A 72 0.93 -0.49 2.40
C PHE A 72 2.21 -0.02 3.10
N ALA A 73 3.20 -0.89 3.18
CA ALA A 73 4.54 -0.58 3.65
C ALA A 73 5.62 -1.18 2.73
N TYR A 74 6.58 -0.36 2.31
CA TYR A 74 7.86 -0.84 1.80
C TYR A 74 8.87 -0.93 2.94
N ILE A 75 9.56 -2.06 3.06
CA ILE A 75 10.42 -2.37 4.20
C ILE A 75 11.82 -2.68 3.67
N LYS A 76 12.83 -1.96 4.15
CA LYS A 76 14.22 -2.21 3.78
C LYS A 76 14.61 -3.62 4.19
N ALA A 77 15.09 -4.42 3.24
CA ALA A 77 15.62 -5.75 3.49
C ALA A 77 17.14 -5.72 3.61
N THR A 78 17.80 -5.02 2.69
CA THR A 78 19.26 -5.04 2.55
C THR A 78 19.80 -3.68 2.08
N ASP A 79 21.08 -3.44 2.32
CA ASP A 79 21.86 -2.32 1.78
C ASP A 79 23.26 -2.76 1.30
N GLY A 80 23.68 -2.26 0.13
CA GLY A 80 24.99 -2.56 -0.43
C GLY A 80 25.18 -4.03 -0.83
N GLY A 81 26.41 -4.55 -0.69
CA GLY A 81 26.71 -5.93 -1.09
C GLY A 81 26.30 -6.98 -0.06
N ASP A 82 26.25 -6.63 1.22
CA ASP A 82 26.38 -7.58 2.33
C ASP A 82 25.62 -7.20 3.61
N HIS A 83 24.92 -6.06 3.65
CA HIS A 83 24.21 -5.64 4.86
C HIS A 83 22.72 -6.01 4.81
N LEU A 84 22.26 -6.70 5.86
CA LEU A 84 20.85 -6.96 6.12
C LEU A 84 20.32 -5.93 7.12
N ASP A 85 19.14 -5.38 6.85
CA ASP A 85 18.48 -4.50 7.82
C ASP A 85 18.02 -5.33 9.03
N PRO A 86 18.56 -5.10 10.24
CA PRO A 86 18.29 -5.94 11.41
C PRO A 86 16.82 -5.89 11.85
N MET A 87 16.05 -4.88 11.41
CA MET A 87 14.64 -4.74 11.70
C MET A 87 13.74 -5.34 10.61
N PHE A 88 14.30 -5.82 9.49
CA PHE A 88 13.53 -6.33 8.36
C PHE A 88 12.49 -7.37 8.79
N MET A 89 12.91 -8.49 9.39
CA MET A 89 11.99 -9.57 9.73
C MET A 89 10.95 -9.17 10.77
N LYS A 90 11.29 -8.29 11.71
CA LYS A 90 10.36 -7.76 12.71
C LYS A 90 9.30 -6.88 12.05
N ASN A 91 9.73 -5.93 11.23
CA ASN A 91 8.83 -5.04 10.49
C ASN A 91 7.96 -5.82 9.50
N TRP A 92 8.54 -6.82 8.83
CA TRP A 92 7.88 -7.71 7.87
C TRP A 92 6.68 -8.42 8.51
N ARG A 93 6.88 -9.03 9.68
CA ARG A 93 5.82 -9.74 10.42
C ARG A 93 4.78 -8.79 11.02
N ASN A 94 5.22 -7.67 11.60
CA ASN A 94 4.30 -6.75 12.27
C ASN A 94 3.41 -5.98 11.28
N ALA A 95 3.92 -5.65 10.08
CA ALA A 95 3.13 -5.06 9.01
C ALA A 95 2.02 -6.02 8.54
N ASP A 96 2.36 -7.31 8.40
CA ASP A 96 1.41 -8.37 8.05
C ASP A 96 0.31 -8.51 9.09
N ALA A 97 0.70 -8.61 10.37
CA ALA A 97 -0.22 -8.74 11.50
C ALA A 97 -1.16 -7.52 11.63
N ALA A 98 -0.71 -6.33 11.24
CA ALA A 98 -1.54 -5.13 11.19
C ALA A 98 -2.40 -5.02 9.90
N GLY A 99 -2.31 -5.99 8.98
CA GLY A 99 -3.12 -6.03 7.76
C GLY A 99 -2.67 -5.06 6.67
N LEU A 100 -1.40 -4.61 6.68
CA LEU A 100 -0.84 -3.81 5.59
C LEU A 100 -0.36 -4.72 4.46
N LYS A 101 -0.58 -4.30 3.21
CA LYS A 101 0.17 -4.86 2.07
C LYS A 101 1.64 -4.48 2.22
N ARG A 102 2.57 -5.37 1.88
CA ARG A 102 3.99 -5.15 2.16
C ARG A 102 4.90 -5.60 1.01
N GLY A 103 5.94 -4.81 0.78
CA GLY A 103 7.00 -5.06 -0.18
C GLY A 103 8.36 -4.88 0.48
N ALA A 104 9.38 -5.59 -0.02
CA ALA A 104 10.75 -5.42 0.40
C ALA A 104 11.50 -4.53 -0.59
N TYR A 105 12.48 -3.76 -0.12
CA TYR A 105 13.41 -3.06 -1.00
C TYR A 105 14.86 -3.28 -0.62
N HIS A 106 15.73 -3.18 -1.63
CA HIS A 106 17.19 -3.15 -1.49
C HIS A 106 17.68 -1.72 -1.70
N PHE A 107 18.59 -1.24 -0.86
CA PHE A 107 19.21 0.06 -1.03
C PHE A 107 20.59 -0.11 -1.70
N PHE A 108 20.69 0.34 -2.95
CA PHE A 108 21.91 0.29 -3.74
C PHE A 108 22.81 1.50 -3.46
N TYR A 109 24.11 1.26 -3.28
CA TYR A 109 25.16 2.28 -3.23
C TYR A 109 26.49 1.71 -3.72
#